data_AF-A0A497A4D0-F1
#
_entry.id   AF-A0A497A4D0-F1
#
_cell.length_a   1.000
_cell.length_b   1.000
_cell.length_c   1.000
_cell.angle_alpha   90.00
_cell.angle_beta   90.00
_cell.angle_gamma   90.00
#
_symmetry.space_group_name_H-M   'P 1'
#
loop_
_entity.id
_entity.type
_entity.pdbx_description
1 polymer ?
#
loop_
_entity_poly.entity_id
_entity_poly.type
_entity_poly.pdbx_seq_one_letter_code
_entity_poly.pdbx_strand_id
1 'polypeptide(L)'
;MTKAKRKKTPSRLRYEKSHPTFSFRIYEELRNRIDAIKKAEGVSNTNIVEAAVGLFEVKVRKEQEIREEAYLAGRQKGYVDAKAKYSVVYPCYVCGEPIVVDSKTEKDFIKRKMLEYGWGHSDCPGRKY
;
A
#
# COMPACT_ATOMS: atom_id res chain seq x y z
N MET A 1 53.97 -11.42 -26.11
CA MET A 1 53.16 -11.20 -27.34
C MET A 1 52.09 -10.14 -27.05
N THR A 2 52.29 -8.90 -27.50
CA THR A 2 51.28 -7.84 -27.41
C THR A 2 50.22 -8.10 -28.48
N LYS A 3 48.99 -8.42 -28.07
CA LYS A 3 47.87 -8.64 -28.99
C LYS A 3 47.66 -7.38 -29.85
N ALA A 4 47.64 -7.54 -31.17
CA ALA A 4 47.33 -6.46 -32.11
C ALA A 4 45.97 -5.85 -31.74
N LYS A 5 45.91 -4.52 -31.59
CA LYS A 5 44.66 -3.80 -31.30
C LYS A 5 43.75 -3.92 -32.53
N ARG A 6 42.72 -4.75 -32.42
CA ARG A 6 41.67 -4.88 -33.45
C ARG A 6 41.04 -3.51 -33.71
N LYS A 7 40.91 -3.13 -34.99
CA LYS A 7 40.28 -1.88 -35.41
C LYS A 7 38.82 -1.88 -34.92
N LYS A 8 38.41 -0.83 -34.20
CA LYS A 8 37.03 -0.71 -33.71
C LYS A 8 36.11 -0.43 -34.90
N THR A 9 34.97 -1.11 -34.95
CA THR A 9 33.94 -0.89 -35.97
C THR A 9 33.24 0.45 -35.73
N PRO A 10 32.69 1.10 -36.78
CA PRO A 10 31.96 2.37 -36.64
C PRO A 10 30.75 2.29 -35.71
N SER A 11 30.06 1.14 -35.65
CA SER A 11 28.98 0.89 -34.70
C SER A 11 29.46 0.95 -33.25
N ARG A 12 30.61 0.33 -32.94
CA ARG A 12 31.20 0.32 -31.61
C ARG A 12 31.63 1.71 -31.16
N LEU A 13 32.20 2.52 -32.07
CA LEU A 13 32.56 3.91 -31.78
C LEU A 13 31.33 4.77 -31.44
N ARG A 14 30.23 4.62 -32.18
CA ARG A 14 28.97 5.31 -31.87
C ARG A 14 28.43 4.93 -30.51
N TYR A 15 28.41 3.63 -30.19
CA TYR A 15 27.94 3.13 -28.90
C TYR A 15 28.78 3.67 -27.74
N GLU A 16 30.11 3.55 -27.80
CA GLU A 16 31.03 4.05 -26.77
C GLU A 16 30.93 5.57 -26.57
N LYS A 17 30.60 6.34 -27.62
CA LYS A 17 30.35 7.80 -27.50
C LYS A 17 29.05 8.11 -26.76
N SER A 18 27.99 7.35 -27.01
CA SER A 18 26.69 7.49 -26.31
C SER A 18 26.68 6.89 -24.89
N HIS A 19 27.50 5.87 -24.63
CA HIS A 19 27.56 5.10 -23.39
C HIS A 19 29.02 5.00 -22.92
N PRO A 20 29.60 6.10 -22.40
CA PRO A 20 30.98 6.10 -21.93
C PRO A 20 31.17 5.09 -20.79
N THR A 21 32.25 4.31 -20.84
CA THR A 21 32.57 3.34 -19.78
C THR A 21 33.27 4.04 -18.63
N PHE A 22 32.64 4.04 -17.45
CA PHE A 22 33.23 4.51 -16.21
C PHE A 22 33.63 3.31 -15.35
N SER A 23 34.93 3.12 -15.11
CA SER A 23 35.45 2.00 -14.31
C SER A 23 36.43 2.51 -13.26
N PHE A 24 36.24 2.08 -12.01
CA PHE A 24 37.11 2.40 -10.89
C PHE A 24 37.30 1.17 -10.01
N ARG A 25 38.40 1.12 -9.26
CA ARG A 25 38.62 0.08 -8.26
C ARG A 25 37.97 0.52 -6.95
N ILE A 26 37.29 -0.41 -6.29
CA ILE A 26 36.63 -0.20 -5.00
C ILE A 26 37.22 -1.13 -3.96
N TYR A 27 37.08 -0.75 -2.68
CA TYR A 27 37.42 -1.61 -1.55
C TYR A 27 36.35 -2.70 -1.36
N GLU A 28 36.76 -3.79 -0.73
CA GLU A 28 35.94 -5.01 -0.60
C GLU A 28 34.63 -4.78 0.17
N GLU A 29 34.66 -4.00 1.24
CA GLU A 29 33.45 -3.69 2.02
C GLU A 29 32.38 -2.96 1.18
N LEU A 30 32.79 -2.04 0.30
CA LEU A 30 31.85 -1.34 -0.58
C LEU A 30 31.23 -2.30 -1.58
N ARG A 31 32.03 -3.22 -2.13
CA ARG A 31 31.53 -4.27 -3.03
C ARG A 31 30.49 -5.14 -2.33
N ASN A 32 30.76 -5.56 -1.10
CA ASN A 32 29.84 -6.37 -0.31
C ASN A 32 28.52 -5.64 -0.04
N ARG A 33 28.57 -4.34 0.27
CA ARG A 33 27.36 -3.51 0.45
C ARG A 33 26.55 -3.39 -0.84
N ILE A 34 27.21 -3.15 -1.97
CA ILE A 34 26.57 -3.08 -3.29
C ILE A 34 25.90 -4.41 -3.61
N ASP A 35 26.59 -5.55 -3.41
CA ASP A 35 26.05 -6.87 -3.68
C ASP A 35 24.86 -7.21 -2.77
N ALA A 36 24.85 -6.74 -1.52
CA ALA A 36 23.70 -6.87 -0.63
C ALA A 36 22.46 -6.12 -1.15
N ILE A 37 22.63 -4.86 -1.57
CA ILE A 37 21.55 -4.04 -2.14
C ILE A 37 20.99 -4.69 -3.42
N LYS A 38 21.87 -5.19 -4.29
CA LYS A 38 21.46 -5.88 -5.52
C LYS A 38 20.62 -7.12 -5.24
N LYS A 39 20.95 -7.88 -4.19
CA LYS A 39 20.18 -9.06 -3.78
C LYS A 39 18.83 -8.69 -3.18
N ALA A 40 18.78 -7.61 -2.39
CA ALA A 40 17.56 -7.18 -1.72
C ALA A 40 16.54 -6.57 -2.70
N GLU A 41 16.98 -5.72 -3.62
CA GLU A 41 16.10 -4.93 -4.49
C GLU A 41 16.09 -5.39 -5.96
N GLY A 42 16.98 -6.31 -6.35
CA GLY A 42 17.08 -6.79 -7.74
C GLY A 42 17.60 -5.73 -8.72
N VAL A 43 18.25 -4.67 -8.24
CA VAL A 43 18.71 -3.53 -9.04
C VAL A 43 20.08 -3.75 -9.69
N SER A 44 20.33 -3.07 -10.81
CA SER A 44 21.63 -3.08 -11.49
C SER A 44 22.62 -2.10 -10.85
N ASN A 45 23.92 -2.26 -11.12
CA ASN A 45 24.94 -1.32 -10.65
C ASN A 45 24.71 0.09 -11.21
N THR A 46 24.19 0.21 -12.43
CA THR A 46 23.91 1.52 -13.05
C THR A 46 22.81 2.23 -12.27
N ASN A 47 21.72 1.55 -11.90
CA ASN A 47 20.63 2.15 -11.14
C ASN A 47 21.08 2.63 -9.76
N ILE A 48 21.99 1.90 -9.11
CA ILE A 48 22.58 2.30 -7.82
C ILE A 48 23.39 3.59 -7.98
N VAL A 49 24.21 3.69 -9.03
CA VAL A 49 25.00 4.89 -9.32
C VAL A 49 24.10 6.06 -9.73
N GLU A 50 23.08 5.82 -10.54
CA GLU A 50 22.11 6.82 -10.94
C GLU A 50 21.32 7.37 -9.74
N ALA A 51 21.00 6.51 -8.76
CA ALA A 51 20.38 6.94 -7.49
C ALA A 51 21.35 7.78 -6.66
N ALA A 52 22.63 7.40 -6.59
CA ALA A 52 23.66 8.15 -5.87
C ALA A 52 23.95 9.52 -6.48
N VAL A 53 23.83 9.67 -7.81
CA VAL A 53 24.03 10.93 -8.53
C VAL A 53 22.73 11.77 -8.58
N GLY A 54 21.63 11.28 -8.00
CA GLY A 54 20.34 11.99 -7.96
C GLY A 54 19.60 12.01 -9.30
N LEU A 55 20.01 11.19 -10.27
CA LEU A 55 19.29 10.97 -11.53
C LEU A 55 18.12 10.00 -11.34
N PHE A 56 18.24 9.10 -10.37
CA PHE A 56 17.13 8.33 -9.83
C PHE A 56 16.70 8.97 -8.52
N GLU A 57 15.68 9.83 -8.58
CA GLU A 57 14.85 10.08 -7.41
C GLU A 57 14.22 8.74 -7.03
N VAL A 58 14.83 8.09 -6.03
CA VAL A 58 14.43 6.79 -5.53
C VAL A 58 12.92 6.82 -5.28
N LYS A 59 12.20 5.95 -6.01
CA LYS A 59 10.73 5.76 -5.97
C LYS A 59 10.17 5.41 -4.58
N VAL A 60 10.99 5.44 -3.53
CA VAL A 60 10.61 5.20 -2.13
C VAL A 60 9.54 6.19 -1.66
N ARG A 61 9.50 7.44 -2.17
CA ARG A 61 8.38 8.36 -1.88
C ARG A 61 7.07 7.89 -2.50
N LYS A 62 7.10 7.36 -3.74
CA LYS A 62 5.91 6.88 -4.44
C LYS A 62 5.34 5.60 -3.82
N GLU A 63 6.17 4.72 -3.28
CA GLU A 63 5.68 3.45 -2.71
C GLU A 63 4.93 3.67 -1.38
N GLN A 64 5.35 4.65 -0.58
CA GLN A 64 4.60 5.05 0.63
C GLN A 64 3.26 5.69 0.27
N GLU A 65 3.23 6.62 -0.68
CA GLU A 65 2.00 7.26 -1.17
C GLU A 65 1.03 6.22 -1.76
N ILE A 66 1.50 5.31 -2.61
CA ILE A 66 0.69 4.23 -3.19
C ILE A 66 0.15 3.30 -2.10
N ARG A 67 0.95 3.00 -1.07
CA ARG A 67 0.54 2.13 0.04
C ARG A 67 -0.49 2.81 0.93
N GLU A 68 -0.35 4.12 1.19
CA GLU A 68 -1.32 4.91 1.94
C GLU A 68 -2.65 5.02 1.18
N GLU A 69 -2.61 5.31 -0.12
CA GLU A 69 -3.80 5.34 -0.98
C GLU A 69 -4.51 3.98 -1.00
N ALA A 70 -3.76 2.88 -1.18
CA ALA A 70 -4.32 1.53 -1.16
C ALA A 70 -4.92 1.18 0.21
N TYR A 71 -4.27 1.59 1.30
CA TYR A 71 -4.77 1.38 2.66
C TYR A 71 -6.06 2.17 2.92
N LEU A 72 -6.11 3.45 2.52
CA LEU A 72 -7.29 4.29 2.67
C LEU A 72 -8.46 3.77 1.83
N ALA A 73 -8.20 3.38 0.59
CA ALA A 73 -9.20 2.78 -0.28
C ALA A 73 -9.74 1.45 0.27
N GLY A 74 -8.85 0.59 0.78
CA GLY A 74 -9.24 -0.66 1.44
C GLY A 74 -10.06 -0.44 2.71
N ARG A 75 -9.65 0.53 3.54
CA ARG A 75 -10.36 0.92 4.76
C ARG A 75 -11.76 1.45 4.47
N GLN A 76 -11.91 2.32 3.48
CA GLN A 76 -13.23 2.86 3.10
C GLN A 76 -14.15 1.75 2.60
N LYS A 77 -13.67 0.88 1.71
CA LYS A 77 -14.45 -0.26 1.22
C LYS A 77 -14.87 -1.18 2.36
N GLY A 78 -13.93 -1.57 3.22
CA GLY A 78 -14.23 -2.41 4.38
C GLY A 78 -15.22 -1.77 5.35
N TYR A 79 -15.14 -0.46 5.57
CA TYR A 79 -16.11 0.27 6.38
C TYR A 79 -17.50 0.28 5.75
N VAL A 80 -17.61 0.52 4.44
CA VAL A 80 -18.90 0.49 3.71
C VAL A 80 -19.50 -0.90 3.74
N ASP A 81 -18.71 -1.94 3.48
CA ASP A 81 -19.17 -3.33 3.52
C ASP A 81 -19.63 -3.74 4.93
N ALA A 82 -18.87 -3.35 5.96
CA ALA A 82 -19.24 -3.59 7.35
C ALA A 82 -20.51 -2.83 7.72
N LYS A 83 -20.66 -1.58 7.30
CA LYS A 83 -21.88 -0.80 7.51
C LYS A 83 -23.07 -1.47 6.83
N ALA A 84 -22.94 -1.90 5.57
CA ALA A 84 -24.02 -2.57 4.86
C ALA A 84 -24.44 -3.90 5.52
N LYS A 85 -23.48 -4.68 6.03
CA LYS A 85 -23.74 -6.01 6.59
C LYS A 85 -24.19 -6.00 8.05
N TYR A 86 -23.70 -5.06 8.84
CA TYR A 86 -23.88 -5.07 10.30
C TYR A 86 -24.67 -3.87 10.84
N SER A 87 -24.93 -2.83 10.04
CA SER A 87 -25.74 -1.70 10.53
C SER A 87 -27.21 -2.09 10.63
N VAL A 88 -27.83 -1.63 11.72
CA VAL A 88 -29.28 -1.67 11.89
C VAL A 88 -29.80 -0.29 11.49
N VAL A 89 -30.66 -0.24 10.47
CA VAL A 89 -31.24 1.00 9.96
C VAL A 89 -32.58 1.26 10.62
N TYR A 90 -32.71 2.41 11.29
CA TYR A 90 -33.98 2.87 11.86
C TYR A 90 -34.59 3.94 10.94
N PRO A 91 -35.68 3.66 10.21
CA PRO A 91 -36.31 4.68 9.38
C PRO A 91 -37.03 5.72 10.23
N CYS A 92 -36.95 6.99 9.83
CA CYS A 92 -37.74 8.06 10.41
C CYS A 92 -39.22 7.83 10.08
N TYR A 93 -40.08 7.85 11.09
CA TYR A 93 -41.52 7.68 10.88
C TYR A 93 -42.16 8.78 10.02
N VAL A 94 -41.54 9.97 9.98
CA VAL A 94 -42.08 11.14 9.26
C VAL A 94 -41.59 11.18 7.81
N CYS A 95 -40.28 11.07 7.57
CA CYS A 95 -39.68 11.22 6.24
C CYS A 95 -39.14 9.92 5.62
N GLY A 96 -39.07 8.82 6.37
CA GLY A 96 -38.52 7.55 5.91
C GLY A 96 -37.00 7.47 5.82
N GLU A 97 -36.29 8.58 6.03
CA GLU A 97 -34.83 8.62 5.99
C GLU A 97 -34.19 7.87 7.18
N PRO A 98 -32.99 7.28 6.99
CA PRO A 98 -32.32 6.52 8.04
C PRO A 98 -31.84 7.41 9.18
N ILE A 99 -32.24 7.10 10.41
CA ILE A 99 -31.77 7.74 11.62
C ILE A 99 -30.42 7.12 12.00
N VAL A 100 -29.40 7.98 12.07
CA VAL A 100 -28.07 7.61 12.56
C VAL A 100 -28.07 7.75 14.09
N VAL A 101 -27.82 6.65 14.79
CA VAL A 101 -27.82 6.60 16.26
C VAL A 101 -26.39 6.67 16.78
N ASP A 102 -25.93 7.88 17.07
CA ASP A 102 -24.56 8.11 17.54
C ASP A 102 -24.51 8.37 19.06
N SER A 103 -25.55 8.99 19.63
CA SER A 103 -25.54 9.40 21.03
C SER A 103 -25.79 8.23 22.01
N LYS A 104 -25.17 8.32 23.20
CA LYS A 104 -25.35 7.30 24.25
C LYS A 104 -26.80 7.23 24.73
N THR A 105 -27.46 8.38 24.85
CA THR A 105 -28.85 8.51 25.30
C THR A 105 -29.84 7.86 24.34
N GLU A 106 -29.63 7.98 23.03
CA GLU A 106 -30.44 7.29 22.02
C GLU A 106 -30.23 5.76 22.09
N LYS A 107 -28.97 5.31 22.24
CA LYS A 107 -28.66 3.87 22.39
C LYS A 107 -29.34 3.28 23.61
N ASP A 108 -29.31 3.98 24.74
CA ASP A 108 -29.97 3.55 25.98
C ASP A 108 -31.50 3.58 25.87
N PHE A 109 -32.06 4.51 25.09
CA PHE A 109 -33.49 4.53 24.79
C PHE A 109 -33.91 3.34 23.92
N ILE A 110 -33.19 3.05 22.84
CA ILE A 110 -33.47 1.91 21.95
C ILE A 110 -33.35 0.60 22.72
N LYS A 111 -32.31 0.44 23.55
CA LYS A 111 -32.13 -0.76 24.38
C LYS A 111 -33.33 -1.01 25.30
N ARG A 112 -33.83 0.03 25.97
CA ARG A 112 -35.03 -0.07 26.81
C ARG A 112 -36.26 -0.46 26.01
N LYS A 113 -36.48 0.19 24.86
CA LYS A 113 -37.61 -0.12 23.99
C LYS A 113 -37.57 -1.56 23.47
N MET A 114 -36.41 -2.05 23.03
CA MET A 114 -36.27 -3.45 22.60
C MET A 114 -36.65 -4.45 23.70
N LEU A 115 -36.24 -4.19 24.94
CA LEU A 115 -36.61 -5.03 26.10
C LEU A 115 -38.13 -4.95 26.39
N GLU A 116 -38.73 -3.76 26.35
CA GLU A 116 -40.18 -3.56 26.53
C GLU A 116 -41.01 -4.33 25.50
N TYR A 117 -40.56 -4.34 24.23
CA TYR A 117 -41.22 -5.08 23.15
C TYR A 117 -40.87 -6.57 23.12
N GLY A 118 -40.16 -7.08 24.13
CA GLY A 118 -39.85 -8.51 24.24
C GLY A 118 -38.87 -9.02 23.19
N TRP A 119 -38.03 -8.15 22.63
CA TRP A 119 -36.93 -8.58 21.75
C TRP A 119 -35.90 -9.35 22.57
N GLY A 120 -35.70 -10.62 22.21
CA GLY A 120 -34.77 -11.51 22.87
C GLY A 120 -34.33 -12.60 21.90
N HIS A 121 -33.30 -13.35 22.28
CA HIS A 121 -32.82 -14.47 21.48
C HIS A 121 -33.94 -15.49 21.25
N SER A 122 -33.93 -16.14 20.09
CA SER A 122 -34.88 -17.20 19.74
C SER A 122 -34.92 -18.31 20.79
N ASP A 123 -33.75 -18.63 21.35
CA ASP A 123 -33.54 -19.82 22.18
C ASP A 123 -33.55 -19.50 23.68
N CYS A 124 -34.09 -18.33 24.06
CA CYS A 124 -34.09 -17.91 25.46
C CYS A 124 -35.10 -18.74 26.28
N PRO A 125 -34.69 -19.41 27.38
CA PRO A 125 -35.61 -20.19 28.20
C PRO A 125 -36.63 -19.26 28.87
N GLY A 126 -37.90 -19.38 28.47
CA GLY A 126 -39.02 -18.57 28.98
C GLY A 126 -39.73 -17.68 27.95
N ARG A 127 -39.33 -17.69 26.67
CA ARG A 127 -40.02 -16.96 25.60
C ARG A 127 -41.38 -17.62 25.29
N LYS A 128 -42.48 -16.92 25.55
CA LYS A 128 -43.83 -17.33 25.13
C LYS A 128 -44.07 -16.80 23.70
N TYR A 129 -44.37 -17.72 22.78
CA TYR A 129 -44.68 -17.42 21.37
C TYR A 129 -46.06 -16.80 21.22
#